data_AF-A0A2A9NUP3-F1
#
_entry.id   AF-A0A2A9NUP3-F1
#
_cell.length_a   1.000
_cell.length_b   1.000
_cell.length_c   1.000
_cell.angle_alpha   90.00
_cell.angle_beta   90.00
_cell.angle_gamma   90.00
#
_symmetry.space_group_name_H-M   'P 1'
#
loop_
_entity.id
_entity.type
_entity.pdbx_description
1 polymer ?
#
loop_
_entity_poly.entity_id
_entity_poly.type
_entity_poly.pdbx_seq_one_letter_code
_entity_poly.pdbx_strand_id
1 'polypeptide(L)' 'IKCNSARCKFSPAHPEGCLPPKCTQSCWQYRQYPQQYSPHLDKLCPKCEDHR' A
#
# COMPACT_ATOMS: atom_id res chain seq x y z
N ILE A 1 8.97 -14.45 -5.73
CA ILE A 1 8.38 -13.15 -6.13
C ILE A 1 9.53 -12.16 -6.30
N LYS A 2 9.86 -11.76 -7.54
CA LYS A 2 10.81 -10.66 -7.78
C LYS A 2 10.01 -9.38 -7.93
N CYS A 3 10.22 -8.44 -7.01
CA CYS A 3 9.49 -7.18 -6.97
C CYS A 3 10.36 -6.10 -7.62
N ASN A 4 10.00 -5.65 -8.82
CA ASN A 4 10.77 -4.63 -9.56
C ASN A 4 10.15 -3.23 -9.44
N SER A 5 9.17 -3.04 -8.56
CA SER A 5 8.51 -1.75 -8.35
C SER A 5 9.31 -0.86 -7.41
N ALA A 6 9.50 0.41 -7.78
CA ALA A 6 10.13 1.41 -6.91
C ALA A 6 9.36 1.67 -5.60
N ARG A 7 8.10 1.24 -5.49
CA ARG A 7 7.30 1.32 -4.24
C ARG A 7 7.51 0.11 -3.33
N CYS A 8 8.34 -0.83 -3.76
CA CYS A 8 8.57 -2.08 -3.09
C CYS A 8 9.85 -2.01 -2.24
N LYS A 9 9.76 -2.10 -0.90
CA LYS A 9 10.94 -1.98 -0.01
C LYS A 9 12.07 -2.97 -0.28
N PHE A 10 11.76 -4.10 -0.93
CA PHE A 10 12.72 -5.13 -1.29
C PHE A 10 13.17 -5.05 -2.76
N SER A 11 12.70 -4.07 -3.52
CA SER A 11 13.09 -3.91 -4.91
C SER A 11 14.46 -3.25 -5.02
N PRO A 12 15.32 -3.70 -5.95
CA PRO A 12 16.53 -2.97 -6.29
C PRO A 12 16.25 -1.57 -6.89
N ALA A 13 15.03 -1.34 -7.40
CA ALA A 13 14.59 -0.03 -7.91
C ALA A 13 14.01 0.88 -6.81
N HIS A 14 14.03 0.46 -5.55
CA HIS A 14 13.50 1.26 -4.44
C HIS A 14 14.41 2.47 -4.17
N PRO A 15 13.84 3.68 -3.98
CA PRO A 15 14.65 4.88 -3.79
C PRO A 15 15.50 4.79 -2.52
N GLU A 16 16.79 5.13 -2.66
CA GLU A 16 17.75 5.15 -1.54
C GLU A 16 17.39 6.18 -0.46
N GLY A 17 16.59 7.19 -0.80
CA GLY A 17 16.08 8.19 0.16
C GLY A 17 14.97 7.68 1.07
N CYS A 18 14.41 6.48 0.85
CA CYS A 18 13.42 5.90 1.75
C CYS A 18 14.13 5.18 2.89
N LEU A 19 14.63 5.97 3.84
CA LEU A 19 15.29 5.51 5.06
C LEU A 19 14.47 5.85 6.31
N PRO A 20 14.62 5.08 7.42
CA PRO A 20 14.07 5.47 8.71
C PRO A 20 14.59 6.84 9.18
N PRO A 21 13.80 7.64 9.92
CA PRO A 21 12.42 7.38 10.37
C PRO A 21 11.34 7.82 9.35
N LYS A 22 11.70 8.56 8.30
CA LYS A 22 10.73 9.13 7.36
C LYS A 22 10.03 8.04 6.54
N CYS A 23 10.77 7.03 6.07
CA CYS A 23 10.22 5.92 5.30
C CYS A 23 9.23 5.08 6.12
N THR A 24 9.47 4.87 7.42
CA THR A 24 8.56 4.06 8.26
C THR A 24 7.22 4.76 8.51
N GLN A 25 7.17 6.08 8.45
CA GLN A 25 5.94 6.87 8.61
C GLN A 25 5.12 6.96 7.32
N SER A 26 5.77 7.03 6.16
CA SER A 26 5.10 7.28 4.87
C SER A 26 4.94 6.04 3.99
N CYS A 27 5.73 4.98 4.18
CA CYS A 27 5.71 3.80 3.32
C CYS A 27 4.57 2.85 3.69
N TRP A 28 3.77 2.51 2.68
CA TRP A 28 2.60 1.63 2.81
C TRP A 28 2.95 0.21 3.30
N GLN A 29 4.16 -0.28 3.01
CA GLN A 29 4.58 -1.63 3.42
C GLN A 29 5.08 -1.71 4.87
N TYR A 30 5.29 -0.58 5.53
CA TYR A 30 5.57 -0.52 6.96
C TYR A 30 4.30 -0.34 7.79
N ARG A 31 3.21 0.12 7.17
CA ARG A 31 1.90 0.15 7.81
C ARG A 31 1.44 -1.28 8.08
N GLN A 32 0.96 -1.53 9.29
CA GLN A 32 0.30 -2.78 9.64
C GLN A 32 -1.22 -2.58 9.64
N TYR A 33 -1.99 -3.66 9.73
CA TYR A 33 -3.40 -3.54 10.09
C TYR A 33 -3.51 -2.81 11.44
N PRO A 34 -4.45 -1.84 11.63
CA PRO A 34 -5.51 -1.42 10.71
C PRO A 34 -5.14 -0.23 9.80
N GLN A 35 -3.91 0.28 9.83
CA GLN A 35 -3.49 1.43 9.00
C GLN A 35 -3.49 1.14 7.49
N GLN A 36 -3.41 -0.15 7.13
CA GLN A 36 -3.59 -0.62 5.76
C GLN A 36 -5.07 -0.87 5.38
N TYR A 37 -5.95 -0.90 6.37
CA TYR A 37 -7.38 -1.12 6.19
C TYR A 37 -8.08 0.22 6.14
N SER A 38 -8.56 0.63 4.96
CA SER A 38 -9.51 1.73 4.82
C SER A 38 -10.92 1.16 4.84
N PRO A 39 -11.66 1.23 5.96
CA PRO A 39 -13.03 0.74 6.06
C PRO A 39 -14.05 1.58 5.27
N HIS A 40 -13.63 2.60 4.51
CA HIS A 40 -14.49 3.40 3.65
C HIS A 40 -14.96 2.58 2.43
N LEU A 41 -15.70 1.51 2.69
CA LEU A 41 -16.52 0.76 1.76
C LEU A 41 -17.99 1.16 1.98
N ASP A 42 -18.26 2.46 2.15
CA ASP A 42 -19.63 3.01 2.08
C ASP A 42 -20.25 2.86 0.67
N LYS A 43 -19.51 2.25 -0.26
CA LYS A 43 -19.92 1.96 -1.62
C LYS A 43 -19.76 0.47 -1.90
N LEU A 44 -20.79 -0.10 -2.53
CA LEU A 44 -20.73 -1.42 -3.11
C LEU A 44 -19.59 -1.49 -4.14
N CYS A 45 -18.99 -2.67 -4.30
CA CYS A 45 -18.08 -2.91 -5.41
C CYS A 45 -18.81 -2.65 -6.75
N PRO A 46 -18.18 -2.22 -7.85
CA PRO A 46 -18.88 -1.94 -9.12
C PRO A 46 -19.73 -3.11 -9.62
N LYS A 47 -19.23 -4.35 -9.44
CA LYS A 47 -19.98 -5.59 -9.73
C LYS A 47 -21.21 -5.75 -8.84
N CYS A 48 -21.10 -5.36 -7.57
CA CYS A 48 -22.15 -5.45 -6.57
C CYS A 48 -23.21 -4.35 -6.75
N GLU A 49 -22.82 -3.20 -7.32
CA GLU A 49 -23.71 -2.10 -7.70
C GLU A 49 -24.54 -2.44 -8.94
N ASP A 50 -23.97 -3.15 -9.92
CA ASP A 50 -24.66 -3.63 -11.14
C ASP A 50 -25.76 -4.68 -10.83
N HIS A 51 -25.63 -5.42 -9.72
CA HIS A 51 -26.61 -6.40 -9.26
C HIS A 51 -27.75 -5.80 -8.42
N ARG A 52 -27.91 -4.47 -8.41
CA ARG A 52 -28.98 -3.77 -7.67
C ARG A 52 -30.27 -3.63 -8.49
#